data_AF-A0A5K0XVH2-F1
#
_entry.id   AF-A0A5K0XVH2-F1
#
_cell.length_a   1.000
_cell.length_b   1.000
_cell.length_c   1.000
_cell.angle_alpha   90.00
_cell.angle_beta   90.00
_cell.angle_gamma   90.00
#
_symmetry.space_group_name_H-M   'P 1'
#
loop_
_entity.id
_entity.type
_entity.pdbx_description
1 polymer ?
#
loop_
_entity_poly.entity_id
_entity_poly.type
_entity_poly.pdbx_seq_one_letter_code
_entity_poly.pdbx_strand_id
1 'polypeptide(L)' 'NSAPKPKPGSQGGQAVALRIAGERAAFYSCDFIGYQDTLHDDSGLHYFKDCTIQGTVDFIFGDGRSYYT' A
#
# COMPACT_ATOMS: atom_id res chain seq x y z
N ASN A 1 2.41 -2.39 -9.83
CA ASN A 1 1.70 -3.67 -9.64
C ASN A 1 0.79 -3.90 -10.85
N SER A 2 0.91 -5.04 -11.52
CA SER A 2 0.11 -5.39 -12.71
C SER A 2 -0.88 -6.53 -12.45
N ALA A 3 -1.17 -6.81 -11.18
CA ALA A 3 -2.11 -7.86 -10.81
C ALA A 3 -3.52 -7.53 -11.35
N PRO A 4 -4.19 -8.50 -12.00
CA PRO A 4 -5.55 -8.31 -12.49
C PRO A 4 -6.53 -8.21 -11.34
N LYS A 5 -7.70 -7.60 -11.59
CA LYS A 5 -8.79 -7.55 -10.61
C LYS A 5 -9.13 -8.97 -10.11
N PRO A 6 -9.09 -9.22 -8.80
CA PRO A 6 -9.50 -10.52 -8.27
C PRO A 6 -10.99 -10.77 -8.53
N LYS A 7 -11.35 -12.03 -8.74
CA LYS A 7 -12.76 -12.43 -8.92
C LYS A 7 -13.49 -12.34 -7.58
N PRO A 8 -14.78 -11.96 -7.54
CA PRO A 8 -15.55 -11.96 -6.30
C PRO A 8 -15.47 -13.34 -5.60
N GLY A 9 -15.05 -13.36 -4.33
CA GLY A 9 -14.95 -14.58 -3.53
C GLY A 9 -13.67 -15.41 -3.72
N SER A 10 -12.69 -14.95 -4.51
CA SER A 10 -11.40 -15.64 -4.61
C SER A 10 -10.57 -15.48 -3.33
N GLN A 11 -10.14 -16.59 -2.72
CA GLN A 11 -9.16 -16.54 -1.63
C GLN A 11 -7.75 -16.25 -2.17
N GLY A 12 -6.98 -15.42 -1.46
CA GLY A 12 -5.62 -15.06 -1.87
C GLY A 12 -5.53 -14.04 -3.00
N GLY A 13 -6.57 -13.23 -3.23
CA GLY A 13 -6.56 -12.14 -4.21
C GLY A 13 -5.73 -10.91 -3.80
N GLN A 14 -5.03 -10.99 -2.67
CA GLN A 14 -4.16 -9.94 -2.15
C GLN A 14 -2.95 -9.79 -3.07
N ALA A 15 -2.77 -8.59 -3.61
CA ALA A 15 -1.63 -8.26 -4.45
C ALA A 15 -1.04 -6.96 -3.93
N VAL A 16 -0.16 -7.08 -2.94
CA VAL A 16 0.52 -5.93 -2.35
C VAL A 16 1.39 -5.24 -3.41
N ALA A 17 1.13 -3.96 -3.65
CA ALA A 17 1.92 -3.15 -4.58
C ALA A 17 3.26 -2.74 -3.94
N LEU A 18 3.26 -2.46 -2.64
CA LEU A 18 4.47 -2.17 -1.87
C LEU A 18 4.31 -2.64 -0.42
N ARG A 19 5.34 -3.29 0.13
CA ARG A 19 5.48 -3.53 1.58
C ARG A 19 6.67 -2.74 2.12
N ILE A 20 6.48 -2.03 3.22
CA ILE A 20 7.51 -1.22 3.88
C ILE A 20 7.63 -1.67 5.33
N ALA A 21 8.81 -2.15 5.72
CA ALA A 21 9.13 -2.56 7.09
C ALA A 21 10.41 -1.88 7.63
N GLY A 22 10.95 -0.90 6.88
CA GLY A 22 12.15 -0.17 7.25
C GLY A 22 11.82 1.07 8.08
N GLU A 23 12.75 1.50 8.92
CA GLU A 23 12.64 2.77 9.64
C GLU A 23 12.96 3.97 8.73
N ARG A 24 12.20 5.07 8.87
CA ARG A 24 12.43 6.36 8.19
C ARG A 24 12.41 6.31 6.67
N ALA A 25 11.47 5.56 6.09
CA ALA A 25 11.23 5.55 4.65
C ALA A 25 10.46 6.80 4.20
N ALA A 26 10.80 7.36 3.04
CA ALA A 26 10.09 8.50 2.48
C ALA A 26 9.82 8.30 0.98
N PHE A 27 8.61 8.62 0.55
CA PHE A 27 8.15 8.49 -0.83
C PHE A 27 7.64 9.85 -1.31
N TYR A 28 8.05 10.23 -2.52
CA TYR A 28 7.73 11.54 -3.11
C TYR A 28 7.18 11.33 -4.51
N SER A 29 5.99 11.87 -4.79
CA SER A 29 5.36 11.81 -6.12
C SER A 29 5.28 10.39 -6.70
N CYS A 30 4.92 9.42 -5.86
CA CYS A 30 4.80 8.01 -6.22
C CYS A 30 3.33 7.58 -6.33
N ASP A 31 3.04 6.71 -7.29
CA ASP A 31 1.71 6.10 -7.46
C ASP A 31 1.73 4.63 -7.04
N PHE A 32 1.00 4.31 -5.97
CA PHE A 32 0.79 2.96 -5.45
C PHE A 32 -0.62 2.49 -5.81
N ILE A 33 -0.74 1.72 -6.90
CA ILE A 33 -2.02 1.30 -7.47
C ILE A 33 -2.20 -0.21 -7.31
N GLY A 34 -3.35 -0.61 -6.77
CA GLY A 34 -3.72 -2.01 -6.55
C GLY A 34 -5.23 -2.22 -6.35
N TYR A 35 -5.58 -3.35 -5.74
CA TYR A 35 -6.95 -3.70 -5.35
C TYR A 35 -7.03 -3.85 -3.83
N GLN A 36 -7.20 -5.07 -3.32
CA GLN A 36 -7.12 -5.36 -1.90
C GLN A 36 -5.65 -5.36 -1.45
N ASP A 37 -5.38 -4.77 -0.28
CA ASP A 37 -4.07 -4.77 0.38
C ASP A 37 -2.97 -4.07 -0.45
N THR A 38 -3.26 -2.90 -1.00
CA THR A 38 -2.36 -2.21 -1.95
C THR A 38 -1.02 -1.79 -1.32
N LEU A 39 -1.04 -1.09 -0.19
CA LEU A 39 0.13 -0.62 0.53
C LEU A 39 0.19 -1.28 1.91
N HIS A 40 1.18 -2.15 2.11
CA HIS A 40 1.46 -2.77 3.39
C HIS A 40 2.51 -1.96 4.15
N ASP A 41 2.05 -1.01 4.95
CA ASP A 41 2.82 -0.19 5.88
C ASP A 41 3.05 -0.96 7.19
N ASP A 42 3.92 -1.97 7.12
CA ASP A 42 4.10 -3.01 8.13
C ASP A 42 4.62 -2.46 9.46
N SER A 43 5.74 -1.73 9.43
CA SER A 43 6.32 -1.13 10.64
C SER A 43 7.30 0.01 10.33
N GLY A 44 7.46 0.91 11.31
CA GLY A 44 8.45 2.00 11.29
C GLY A 44 7.84 3.39 11.30
N LEU A 45 8.60 4.38 10.83
CA LEU A 45 8.16 5.76 10.63
C LEU A 45 8.28 6.10 9.14
N HIS A 46 7.17 6.33 8.43
CA HIS A 46 7.22 6.65 7.00
C HIS A 46 6.56 7.97 6.66
N TYR A 47 6.99 8.55 5.54
CA TYR A 47 6.46 9.81 5.02
C TYR A 47 6.11 9.69 3.54
N PHE A 48 4.89 10.11 3.18
CA PHE A 48 4.39 10.11 1.82
C PHE A 48 4.02 11.54 1.45
N LYS A 49 4.70 12.08 0.44
CA LYS A 49 4.44 13.43 -0.06
C LYS A 49 4.03 13.42 -1.52
N ASP A 50 2.91 14.08 -1.82
CA ASP A 50 2.36 14.19 -3.17
C ASP A 50 2.15 12.81 -3.83
N CYS A 51 1.84 11.78 -3.04
CA CYS A 51 1.70 10.40 -3.50
C CYS A 51 0.23 10.04 -3.73
N THR A 52 -0.03 9.21 -4.75
CA THR A 52 -1.35 8.61 -4.97
C THR A 52 -1.35 7.18 -4.44
N ILE A 53 -2.33 6.83 -3.61
CA ILE A 53 -2.54 5.43 -3.19
C ILE A 53 -3.97 5.04 -3.56
N GLN A 54 -4.11 4.05 -4.45
CA GLN A 54 -5.40 3.64 -4.99
C GLN A 54 -5.61 2.14 -4.77
N GLY A 55 -6.74 1.76 -4.15
CA GLY A 55 -7.18 0.38 -4.01
C GLY A 55 -8.65 0.27 -3.63
N THR A 56 -9.07 -0.93 -3.18
CA THR A 56 -10.49 -1.22 -2.88
C THR A 56 -10.76 -1.47 -1.40
N VAL A 57 -10.14 -2.49 -0.80
CA VAL A 57 -10.35 -2.90 0.60
C VAL A 57 -8.99 -2.92 1.26
N ASP A 58 -8.89 -2.36 2.46
CA ASP A 58 -7.66 -2.30 3.25
C ASP A 58 -6.44 -1.86 2.42
N PHE A 59 -6.66 -0.88 1.54
CA PHE A 59 -5.67 -0.51 0.52
C PHE A 59 -4.44 0.19 1.12
N ILE A 60 -4.51 0.63 2.38
CA ILE A 60 -3.37 0.95 3.24
C ILE A 60 -3.61 0.20 4.55
N PHE A 61 -2.64 -0.61 4.99
CA PHE A 61 -2.76 -1.43 6.20
C PHE A 61 -1.40 -1.75 6.81
N GLY A 62 -1.39 -2.15 8.09
CA GLY A 62 -0.20 -2.47 8.89
C GLY A 62 -0.08 -1.57 10.13
N ASP A 63 1.05 -1.66 10.84
CA ASP A 63 1.29 -1.01 12.14
C ASP A 63 2.32 0.14 12.08
N GLY A 64 2.70 0.58 10.88
CA GLY A 64 3.61 1.71 10.70
C GLY A 64 3.04 3.05 11.13
N ARG A 65 3.92 3.95 11.60
CA ARG A 65 3.58 5.34 11.90
C ARG A 65 3.85 6.18 10.68
N SER A 66 2.79 6.51 9.96
CA SER A 66 2.95 7.18 8.67
C SER A 66 2.24 8.53 8.61
N TYR A 67 2.88 9.46 7.91
CA TYR A 67 2.33 10.76 7.63
C TYR A 67 2.17 10.95 6.11
N TYR A 68 0.97 11.35 5.70
CA TYR A 68 0.56 11.46 4.30
C TYR A 68 0.19 12.92 4.01
N THR A 69 0.85 13.56 3.03
CA THR A 69 0.68 14.98 2.67
C THR A 69 0.54 15.19 1.18
#